data_AF-A0A6S7BYR4-F1
#
_entry.id   AF-A0A6S7BYR4-F1
#
_cell.length_a   1.000
_cell.length_b   1.000
_cell.length_c   1.000
_cell.angle_alpha   90.00
_cell.angle_beta   90.00
_cell.angle_gamma   90.00
#
_symmetry.space_group_name_H-M   'P 1'
#
loop_
_entity.id
_entity.type
_entity.pdbx_description
1 polymer ?
#
loop_
_entity_poly.entity_id
_entity_poly.type
_entity_poly.pdbx_seq_one_letter_code
_entity_poly.pdbx_strand_id
1 'polypeptide(L)'
;MSRSTPTRTGWLAYYDELVGVWSRRTGNRHDAEDAAHDAVERLLKADASVALKARGYLFQVAGHRLIDRWRRQDRAEHVPLDALNEADQLIVDDPDAPVRAARLADDLARVLAELPPKCRQAFVLNRIEGWTQAEVAQHMGLSKNMIERYVMRAIEHVRDRLREYTP
;
A
#
# COMPACT_ATOMS: atom_id res chain seq x y z
N MET A 1 45.62 8.94 -4.15
CA MET A 1 44.80 10.17 -4.09
C MET A 1 43.46 9.80 -3.49
N SER A 2 43.27 10.04 -2.19
CA SER A 2 42.03 9.74 -1.48
C SER A 2 40.96 10.74 -1.93
N ARG A 3 39.92 10.27 -2.62
CA ARG A 3 38.77 11.11 -2.98
C ARG A 3 37.95 11.29 -1.71
N SER A 4 38.02 12.47 -1.12
CA SER A 4 37.16 12.89 -0.01
C SER A 4 35.70 12.81 -0.46
N THR A 5 34.96 11.81 0.03
CA THR A 5 33.51 11.70 -0.21
C THR A 5 32.85 12.96 0.37
N PRO A 6 32.10 13.73 -0.42
CA PRO A 6 31.44 14.92 0.11
C PRO A 6 30.50 14.49 1.24
N THR A 7 30.62 15.13 2.40
CA THR A 7 29.70 14.96 3.53
C THR A 7 28.32 15.41 3.09
N ARG A 8 27.47 14.46 2.69
CA ARG A 8 26.08 14.72 2.30
C ARG A 8 25.37 15.42 3.45
N THR A 9 24.85 16.61 3.19
CA THR A 9 24.20 17.48 4.18
C THR A 9 22.69 17.51 3.92
N GLY A 10 21.85 17.47 4.96
CA GLY A 10 20.40 17.51 4.84
C GLY A 10 19.76 16.16 4.49
N TRP A 11 18.67 16.15 3.72
CA TRP A 11 17.91 14.93 3.38
C TRP A 11 18.73 13.88 2.60
N LEU A 12 19.76 14.31 1.88
CA LEU A 12 20.71 13.44 1.16
C LEU A 12 21.51 12.51 2.09
N ALA A 13 21.69 12.89 3.36
CA ALA A 13 22.34 12.04 4.36
C ALA A 13 21.45 10.84 4.74
N TYR A 14 20.13 11.01 4.71
CA TYR A 14 19.18 9.96 5.05
C TYR A 14 18.88 9.03 3.88
N TYR A 15 19.16 9.44 2.64
CA TYR A 15 18.90 8.65 1.45
C TYR A 15 19.67 7.31 1.46
N ASP A 16 20.99 7.36 1.68
CA ASP A 16 21.83 6.15 1.65
C ASP A 16 21.51 5.22 2.83
N GLU A 17 21.21 5.80 4.00
CA GLU A 17 20.76 5.06 5.19
C GLU A 17 19.45 4.32 4.90
N LEU A 18 18.49 5.02 4.30
CA LEU A 18 17.16 4.51 4.02
C LEU A 18 17.17 3.42 2.95
N VAL A 19 17.89 3.63 1.84
CA VAL A 19 18.12 2.60 0.82
C VAL A 19 18.81 1.39 1.45
N GLY A 20 19.83 1.60 2.28
CA GLY A 20 20.57 0.52 2.95
C GLY A 20 19.71 -0.32 3.89
N VAL A 21 18.86 0.31 4.71
CA VAL A 21 17.96 -0.38 5.64
C VAL A 21 16.90 -1.17 4.87
N TRP A 22 16.27 -0.55 3.88
CA TRP A 22 15.17 -1.17 3.15
C TRP A 22 15.63 -2.25 2.18
N SER A 23 16.79 -2.09 1.53
CA SER A 23 17.38 -3.14 0.67
C SER A 23 17.60 -4.45 1.43
N ARG A 24 18.06 -4.37 2.69
CA ARG A 24 18.24 -5.55 3.55
C ARG A 24 16.91 -6.21 3.93
N ARG A 25 15.83 -5.44 3.98
CA ARG A 25 14.52 -5.88 4.44
C ARG A 25 13.65 -6.44 3.32
N THR A 26 13.79 -5.90 2.11
CA THR A 26 13.03 -6.33 0.92
C THR A 26 13.79 -7.33 0.05
N GLY A 27 15.10 -7.47 0.26
CA GLY A 27 15.97 -8.31 -0.58
C GLY A 27 16.24 -7.72 -1.97
N ASN A 28 15.65 -6.57 -2.30
CA ASN A 28 15.79 -5.91 -3.60
C ASN A 28 16.16 -4.44 -3.42
N ARG A 29 17.37 -4.10 -3.88
CA ARG A 29 17.95 -2.76 -3.77
C ARG A 29 17.28 -1.75 -4.69
N HIS A 30 16.84 -2.16 -5.88
CA HIS A 30 16.16 -1.26 -6.83
C HIS A 30 14.84 -0.76 -6.25
N ASP A 31 14.08 -1.65 -5.61
CA ASP A 31 12.80 -1.29 -4.99
C ASP A 31 12.99 -0.30 -3.85
N ALA A 32 14.07 -0.47 -3.09
CA ALA A 32 14.43 0.44 -2.00
C ALA A 32 14.87 1.82 -2.52
N GLU A 33 15.56 1.87 -3.67
CA GLU A 33 15.92 3.13 -4.34
C GLU A 33 14.69 3.87 -4.87
N ASP A 34 13.77 3.17 -5.53
CA ASP A 34 12.51 3.77 -6.02
C ASP A 34 11.68 4.33 -4.86
N ALA A 35 11.51 3.55 -3.79
CA ALA A 35 10.77 4.00 -2.62
C ALA A 35 11.43 5.18 -1.90
N ALA A 36 12.76 5.23 -1.87
CA ALA A 36 13.51 6.36 -1.34
C ALA A 36 13.31 7.61 -2.20
N HIS A 37 13.33 7.46 -3.53
CA HIS A 37 13.13 8.56 -4.48
C HIS A 37 11.74 9.20 -4.29
N ASP A 38 10.70 8.37 -4.25
CA ASP A 38 9.31 8.75 -4.01
C ASP A 38 9.11 9.48 -2.67
N ALA A 39 9.83 9.04 -1.63
CA ALA A 39 9.75 9.64 -0.30
C ALA A 39 10.43 11.02 -0.27
N VAL A 40 11.57 11.16 -0.94
CA VAL A 40 12.27 12.44 -1.10
C VAL A 40 11.44 13.42 -1.93
N GLU A 41 10.85 12.98 -3.04
CA GLU A 41 10.01 13.84 -3.88
C GLU A 41 8.85 14.46 -3.08
N ARG A 42 8.20 13.65 -2.22
CA ARG A 42 7.16 14.14 -1.31
C ARG A 42 7.69 15.08 -0.25
N LEU A 43 8.87 14.80 0.32
CA LEU A 43 9.50 15.67 1.30
C LEU A 43 9.82 17.05 0.71
N LEU A 44 10.31 17.09 -0.54
CA LEU A 44 10.60 18.33 -1.25
C LEU A 44 9.34 19.15 -1.56
N LYS A 45 8.18 18.50 -1.64
CA LYS A 45 6.86 19.13 -1.84
C LYS A 45 6.13 19.44 -0.52
N ALA A 46 6.68 19.07 0.63
CA ALA A 46 6.03 19.21 1.93
C ALA A 46 6.41 20.53 2.64
N ASP A 47 5.50 21.01 3.50
CA ASP A 47 5.73 22.22 4.29
C ASP A 47 6.87 22.09 5.29
N ALA A 48 7.42 23.24 5.73
CA ALA A 48 8.59 23.33 6.61
C ALA A 48 8.47 22.54 7.94
N SER A 49 7.24 22.33 8.43
CA SER A 49 6.97 21.54 9.64
C SER A 49 7.27 20.04 9.47
N VAL A 50 7.14 19.52 8.24
CA VAL A 50 7.47 18.14 7.87
C VAL A 50 8.98 17.99 7.65
N ALA A 51 9.63 19.02 7.08
CA ALA A 51 11.08 19.05 6.90
C ALA A 51 11.86 18.98 8.23
N LEU A 52 11.32 19.56 9.31
CA LEU A 52 11.87 19.45 10.68
C LEU A 52 11.91 18.01 11.22
N LYS A 53 11.10 17.09 10.66
CA LYS A 53 11.07 15.66 10.99
C LYS A 53 11.43 14.78 9.78
N ALA A 54 12.28 15.29 8.88
CA ALA A 54 12.61 14.67 7.60
C ALA A 54 12.97 13.18 7.71
N ARG A 55 13.82 12.78 8.67
CA ARG A 55 14.23 11.38 8.82
C ARG A 55 13.03 10.45 9.09
N GLY A 56 12.19 10.79 10.07
CA GLY A 56 11.01 9.98 10.41
C GLY A 56 10.00 9.91 9.27
N TYR A 57 9.78 11.05 8.61
CA TYR A 57 8.90 11.14 7.45
C TYR A 57 9.37 10.27 6.27
N LEU A 58 10.65 10.38 5.90
CA LEU A 58 11.23 9.60 4.81
C LEU A 58 11.12 8.10 5.07
N PHE A 59 11.51 7.64 6.27
CA PHE A 59 11.45 6.22 6.63
C PHE A 59 10.02 5.67 6.61
N GLN A 60 9.05 6.48 7.06
CA GLN A 60 7.64 6.11 7.06
C GLN A 60 7.09 6.00 5.63
N VAL A 61 7.30 7.02 4.80
CA VAL A 61 6.79 7.06 3.42
C VAL A 61 7.40 5.96 2.56
N ALA A 62 8.72 5.76 2.63
CA ALA A 62 9.38 4.69 1.88
C ALA A 62 8.93 3.29 2.36
N GLY A 63 8.74 3.12 3.67
CA GLY A 63 8.23 1.87 4.23
C GLY A 63 6.83 1.54 3.72
N HIS A 64 5.92 2.51 3.69
CA HIS A 64 4.57 2.31 3.15
C HIS A 64 4.63 1.90 1.67
N ARG A 65 5.47 2.57 0.87
CA ARG A 65 5.62 2.24 -0.56
C ARG A 65 6.13 0.82 -0.80
N LEU A 66 7.12 0.39 -0.03
CA LEU A 66 7.69 -0.95 -0.15
C LEU A 66 6.71 -2.03 0.30
N ILE A 67 5.98 -1.80 1.40
CA ILE A 67 4.94 -2.72 1.86
C ILE A 67 3.81 -2.81 0.83
N ASP A 68 3.39 -1.69 0.27
CA ASP A 68 2.34 -1.62 -0.75
C ASP A 68 2.77 -2.35 -2.04
N ARG A 69 4.03 -2.19 -2.46
CA ARG A 69 4.61 -2.90 -3.60
C ARG A 69 4.72 -4.40 -3.35
N TRP A 70 5.23 -4.81 -2.18
CA TRP A 70 5.26 -6.22 -1.77
C TRP A 70 3.85 -6.83 -1.77
N ARG A 71 2.84 -6.14 -1.24
CA ARG A 71 1.45 -6.61 -1.27
C ARG A 71 0.90 -6.70 -2.69
N ARG A 72 1.26 -5.80 -3.61
CA ARG A 72 0.89 -5.92 -5.02
C ARG A 72 1.57 -7.12 -5.69
N GLN A 73 2.86 -7.35 -5.41
CA GLN A 73 3.62 -8.48 -5.96
C GLN A 73 3.22 -9.83 -5.35
N ASP A 74 2.78 -9.88 -4.09
CA ASP A 74 2.28 -11.11 -3.46
C ASP A 74 0.90 -11.51 -4.01
N ARG A 75 0.08 -10.51 -4.38
CA ARG A 75 -1.25 -10.75 -4.98
C ARG A 75 -1.20 -11.04 -6.49
N ALA A 76 -0.11 -10.68 -7.16
CA ALA A 76 0.11 -10.98 -8.57
C ALA A 76 1.16 -12.10 -8.64
N GLU A 77 0.73 -13.33 -8.92
CA GLU A 77 1.66 -14.45 -9.04
C GLU A 77 2.73 -14.13 -10.09
N HIS A 78 3.94 -13.87 -9.62
CA HIS A 78 5.04 -13.45 -10.48
C HIS A 78 5.61 -14.71 -11.14
N VAL A 79 4.95 -15.17 -12.19
CA VAL A 79 5.40 -16.31 -12.98
C VAL A 79 6.58 -15.82 -13.84
N PRO A 80 7.79 -16.41 -13.70
CA PRO A 80 8.88 -16.14 -14.62
C PRO A 80 8.40 -16.38 -16.05
N LEU A 81 8.77 -15.48 -16.99
CA LEU A 81 8.32 -15.61 -18.37
C LEU A 81 8.71 -16.97 -18.97
N ASP A 82 9.85 -17.52 -18.54
CA ASP A 82 10.37 -18.81 -18.95
C ASP A 82 9.69 -20.02 -18.27
N ALA A 83 8.89 -19.78 -17.22
CA ALA A 83 8.11 -20.79 -16.52
C ALA A 83 6.66 -20.88 -17.02
N LEU A 84 6.23 -19.96 -17.90
CA LEU A 84 4.94 -20.03 -18.58
C LEU A 84 5.02 -21.10 -19.68
N ASN A 85 4.42 -22.28 -19.42
CA ASN A 85 4.19 -23.27 -20.47
C ASN A 85 3.07 -22.75 -21.39
N GLU A 86 3.24 -22.80 -22.71
CA GLU A 86 2.18 -22.43 -23.67
C GLU A 86 0.87 -23.21 -23.44
N ALA A 87 0.96 -24.41 -22.85
CA ALA A 87 -0.20 -25.22 -22.47
C ALA A 87 -0.99 -24.69 -21.25
N ASP A 88 -0.38 -23.87 -20.38
CA ASP A 88 -1.07 -23.29 -19.20
C ASP A 88 -1.92 -22.07 -19.56
N GLN A 89 -1.91 -21.63 -20.83
CA GLN A 89 -2.82 -20.59 -21.35
C GLN A 89 -4.28 -21.08 -21.48
N LEU A 90 -4.57 -22.35 -21.16
CA LEU A 90 -5.90 -22.96 -21.23
C LEU A 90 -6.62 -23.02 -19.88
N ILE A 91 -6.27 -22.18 -18.91
CA ILE A 91 -7.06 -22.03 -17.68
C ILE A 91 -8.31 -21.19 -18.00
N VAL A 92 -9.33 -21.89 -18.51
CA VAL A 92 -10.76 -21.59 -18.48
C VAL A 92 -11.08 -20.09 -18.48
N ASP A 93 -11.13 -19.49 -19.66
CA ASP A 93 -11.87 -18.25 -19.89
C ASP A 93 -13.36 -18.57 -19.65
N ASP A 94 -13.82 -18.42 -18.42
CA ASP A 94 -15.23 -18.22 -18.16
C ASP A 94 -15.59 -16.83 -18.72
N PRO A 95 -16.28 -16.74 -19.87
CA PRO A 95 -16.50 -15.47 -20.54
C PRO A 95 -17.37 -14.52 -19.70
N ASP A 96 -18.10 -15.06 -18.72
CA ASP A 96 -18.92 -14.29 -17.79
C ASP A 96 -18.13 -13.85 -16.54
N ALA A 97 -16.92 -14.36 -16.29
CA ALA A 97 -16.07 -13.94 -15.18
C ALA A 97 -15.85 -12.41 -15.09
N PRO A 98 -15.48 -11.69 -16.17
CA PRO A 98 -15.35 -10.23 -16.11
C PRO A 98 -16.67 -9.53 -15.79
N VAL A 99 -17.79 -10.05 -16.30
CA VAL A 99 -19.13 -9.50 -16.03
C VAL A 99 -19.53 -9.72 -14.57
N ARG A 100 -19.26 -10.89 -14.00
CA ARG A 100 -19.51 -11.18 -12.58
C ARG A 100 -18.61 -10.35 -11.66
N ALA A 101 -17.34 -10.17 -12.03
CA ALA A 101 -16.41 -9.32 -11.28
C ALA A 101 -16.87 -7.85 -11.28
N ALA A 102 -17.33 -7.34 -12.43
CA ALA A 102 -17.87 -5.99 -12.54
C ALA A 102 -19.14 -5.80 -11.68
N ARG A 103 -20.08 -6.76 -11.73
CA ARG A 103 -21.28 -6.74 -10.89
C ARG A 103 -20.94 -6.76 -9.39
N LEU A 104 -20.00 -7.63 -8.99
CA LEU A 104 -19.56 -7.70 -7.60
C LEU A 104 -18.88 -6.40 -7.13
N ALA A 105 -18.11 -5.75 -8.00
CA ALA A 105 -17.49 -4.47 -7.71
C ALA A 105 -18.53 -3.35 -7.52
N ASP A 106 -19.56 -3.31 -8.39
CA ASP A 106 -20.68 -2.36 -8.27
C ASP A 106 -21.48 -2.58 -6.98
N ASP A 107 -21.78 -3.83 -6.65
CA ASP A 107 -22.52 -4.18 -5.44
C ASP A 107 -21.70 -3.82 -4.18
N LEU A 108 -20.40 -4.11 -4.17
CA LEU A 108 -19.50 -3.68 -3.10
C LEU A 108 -19.47 -2.15 -2.97
N ALA A 109 -19.43 -1.40 -4.07
CA ALA A 109 -19.43 0.05 -4.05
C ALA A 109 -20.72 0.62 -3.43
N ARG A 110 -21.89 0.04 -3.74
CA ARG A 110 -23.17 0.44 -3.13
C ARG A 110 -23.20 0.14 -1.63
N VAL A 111 -22.77 -1.04 -1.23
CA VAL A 111 -22.71 -1.43 0.19
C VAL A 111 -21.76 -0.52 0.97
N LEU A 112 -20.59 -0.18 0.42
CA LEU A 112 -19.68 0.77 1.06
C LEU A 112 -20.26 2.18 1.17
N ALA A 113 -21.15 2.59 0.26
CA ALA A 113 -21.80 3.89 0.29
C ALA A 113 -22.76 4.04 1.51
N GLU A 114 -23.34 2.95 2.00
CA GLU A 114 -24.21 2.91 3.18
C GLU A 114 -23.45 3.16 4.50
N LEU A 115 -22.12 2.94 4.52
CA LEU A 115 -21.29 3.15 5.70
C LEU A 115 -21.06 4.65 5.99
N PRO A 116 -20.92 5.02 7.28
CA PRO A 116 -20.44 6.33 7.67
C PRO A 116 -19.08 6.65 6.99
N PRO A 117 -18.83 7.90 6.56
CA PRO A 117 -17.64 8.25 5.77
C PRO A 117 -16.31 7.81 6.38
N LYS A 118 -16.16 7.93 7.70
CA LYS A 118 -14.95 7.50 8.43
C LYS A 118 -14.78 5.97 8.45
N CYS A 119 -15.87 5.20 8.54
CA CYS A 119 -15.82 3.74 8.48
C CYS A 119 -15.44 3.27 7.07
N ARG A 120 -16.07 3.86 6.03
CA ARG A 120 -15.73 3.59 4.63
C ARG A 120 -14.25 3.90 4.36
N GLN A 121 -13.77 5.08 4.75
CA GLN A 121 -12.38 5.48 4.53
C GLN A 121 -11.38 4.53 5.22
N ALA A 122 -11.64 4.15 6.48
CA ALA A 122 -10.78 3.21 7.19
C ALA A 122 -10.75 1.82 6.52
N PHE A 123 -11.89 1.34 6.03
CA PHE A 123 -11.98 0.07 5.29
C PHE A 123 -11.24 0.12 3.96
N VAL A 124 -11.45 1.16 3.15
CA VAL A 124 -10.78 1.33 1.85
C VAL A 124 -9.26 1.33 2.05
N LEU A 125 -8.75 2.18 2.95
CA LEU A 125 -7.33 2.26 3.21
C LEU A 125 -6.76 0.93 3.72
N ASN A 126 -7.44 0.25 4.63
CA ASN A 126 -6.91 -0.98 5.22
C ASN A 126 -7.03 -2.21 4.31
N ARG A 127 -8.18 -2.41 3.65
CA ARG A 127 -8.48 -3.64 2.90
C ARG A 127 -8.29 -3.55 1.41
N ILE A 128 -8.58 -2.40 0.80
CA ILE A 128 -8.40 -2.21 -0.64
C ILE A 128 -6.96 -1.76 -0.91
N GLU A 129 -6.54 -0.68 -0.26
CA GLU A 129 -5.19 -0.11 -0.42
C GLU A 129 -4.13 -0.85 0.41
N GLY A 130 -4.52 -1.70 1.36
CA GLY A 130 -3.58 -2.53 2.11
C GLY A 130 -2.71 -1.77 3.12
N TRP A 131 -3.20 -0.68 3.70
CA TRP A 131 -2.50 0.00 4.79
C TRP A 131 -2.66 -0.78 6.10
N THR A 132 -1.68 -0.72 6.99
CA THR A 132 -1.83 -1.25 8.36
C THR A 132 -2.75 -0.35 9.18
N GLN A 133 -3.40 -0.90 10.21
CA GLN A 133 -4.26 -0.09 11.09
C GLN A 133 -3.52 1.08 11.75
N ALA A 134 -2.21 0.95 12.00
CA ALA A 134 -1.39 2.03 12.56
C ALA A 134 -1.18 3.18 11.58
N GLU A 135 -0.98 2.87 10.30
CA GLU A 135 -0.80 3.86 9.23
C GLU A 135 -2.11 4.62 8.97
N VAL A 136 -3.23 3.89 8.93
CA VAL A 136 -4.58 4.49 8.82
C VAL A 136 -4.87 5.37 10.04
N ALA A 137 -4.49 4.95 11.24
CA ALA A 137 -4.70 5.72 12.47
C ALA A 137 -3.93 7.05 12.43
N GLN A 138 -2.66 7.02 12.03
CA GLN A 138 -1.85 8.22 11.85
C GLN A 138 -2.42 9.13 10.75
N HIS A 139 -2.83 8.56 9.61
CA HIS A 139 -3.38 9.33 8.50
C HIS A 139 -4.71 10.01 8.83
N MET A 140 -5.59 9.32 9.56
CA MET A 140 -6.90 9.85 9.94
C MET A 140 -6.90 10.67 11.24
N GLY A 141 -5.75 10.76 11.94
CA GLY A 141 -5.65 11.43 13.23
C GLY A 141 -6.47 10.76 14.34
N LEU A 142 -6.59 9.43 14.31
CA LEU A 142 -7.40 8.63 15.24
C LEU A 142 -6.53 7.60 15.98
N SER A 143 -7.06 7.03 17.06
CA SER A 143 -6.38 5.93 17.75
C SER A 143 -6.46 4.62 16.95
N LYS A 144 -5.47 3.75 17.13
CA LYS A 144 -5.46 2.41 16.50
C LYS A 144 -6.73 1.62 16.83
N ASN A 145 -7.21 1.67 18.07
CA ASN A 145 -8.45 1.00 18.49
C ASN A 145 -9.69 1.54 17.76
N MET A 146 -9.74 2.84 17.46
CA MET A 146 -10.84 3.41 16.69
C MET A 146 -10.82 2.93 15.24
N ILE A 147 -9.63 2.85 14.63
CA ILE A 147 -9.50 2.28 13.28
C ILE A 147 -9.89 0.82 13.25
N GLU A 148 -9.44 0.03 14.22
CA GLU A 148 -9.82 -1.38 14.33
C GLU A 148 -11.34 -1.55 14.43
N ARG A 149 -12.02 -0.75 15.27
CA ARG A 149 -13.48 -0.71 15.35
C ARG A 149 -14.14 -0.34 14.02
N TYR A 150 -13.62 0.67 13.33
CA TYR A 150 -14.17 1.09 12.04
C TYR A 150 -14.01 0.03 10.95
N VAL A 151 -12.85 -0.62 10.90
CA VAL A 151 -12.57 -1.71 9.96
C VAL A 151 -13.46 -2.92 10.27
N MET A 152 -13.58 -3.33 11.54
CA MET A 152 -14.47 -4.43 11.91
C MET A 152 -15.93 -4.15 11.56
N ARG A 153 -16.44 -2.97 11.91
CA ARG A 153 -17.81 -2.56 11.58
C ARG A 153 -18.06 -2.56 10.06
N ALA A 154 -17.09 -2.09 9.28
CA ALA A 154 -17.19 -2.11 7.83
C ALA A 154 -17.17 -3.54 7.27
N ILE A 155 -16.32 -4.43 7.80
CA ILE A 155 -16.27 -5.85 7.40
C ILE A 155 -17.60 -6.55 7.71
N GLU A 156 -18.16 -6.35 8.90
CA GLU A 156 -19.44 -6.92 9.30
C GLU A 156 -20.56 -6.45 8.37
N HIS A 157 -20.66 -5.14 8.14
CA HIS A 157 -21.66 -4.58 7.24
C HIS A 157 -21.54 -5.09 5.80
N VAL A 158 -20.30 -5.14 5.26
CA VAL A 158 -20.05 -5.66 3.92
C VAL A 158 -20.43 -7.14 3.83
N ARG A 159 -20.10 -7.94 4.84
CA ARG A 159 -20.45 -9.36 4.90
C ARG A 159 -21.96 -9.57 4.95
N ASP A 160 -22.66 -8.83 5.79
CA ASP A 160 -24.10 -8.98 5.99
C ASP A 160 -24.87 -8.60 4.72
N ARG A 161 -24.49 -7.48 4.09
CA ARG A 161 -25.15 -7.03 2.85
C ARG A 161 -24.80 -7.93 1.67
N LEU A 162 -23.53 -8.32 1.45
CA LEU A 162 -23.18 -9.18 0.31
C LEU A 162 -23.76 -10.60 0.40
N ARG A 163 -24.10 -11.09 1.61
CA ARG A 163 -24.85 -12.34 1.78
C ARG A 163 -26.27 -12.27 1.22
N GLU A 164 -26.91 -11.09 1.24
CA GLU A 164 -28.22 -10.89 0.62
C GLU A 164 -28.14 -10.81 -0.92
N TYR A 165 -26.96 -10.52 -1.48
CA TYR A 165 -26.74 -10.44 -2.94
C TYR A 165 -26.27 -11.75 -3.57
N THR A 166 -25.91 -12.75 -2.78
CA THR A 166 -25.50 -14.08 -3.27
C THR A 166 -26.65 -15.07 -3.03
N PRO A 167 -27.39 -15.51 -4.07
CA PRO A 167 -28.42 -16.55 -3.93
C PRO A 167 -27.83 -17.91 -3.57
#